data_AF-A0A9E6JNR6-F1
#
_entry.id   AF-A0A9E6JNR6-F1
#
_cell.length_a   1.000
_cell.length_b   1.000
_cell.length_c   1.000
_cell.angle_alpha   90.00
_cell.angle_beta   90.00
_cell.angle_gamma   90.00
#
_symmetry.space_group_name_H-M   'P 1'
#
loop_
_entity.id
_entity.type
_entity.pdbx_description
1 polymer ?
#
loop_
_entity_poly.entity_id
_entity_poly.type
_entity_poly.pdbx_seq_one_letter_code
_entity_poly.pdbx_strand_id
1 'polypeptide(L)'
;MPRKPEPVTQAQARRLLLAAQALLGPPPPDLDALIRQLGYVQMDSINVVERAHHLILGSRLEGYAPADFDALFQGDRRLFEHWTHDASAIPMAFYPHWKVRFPRSRARILQNAWWRERVGEKVDELLDLVLERIRAEGPLRSADFEHKRDSGAGAWWGWKPQKAALEFL
;
A
#
# COMPACT_ATOMS: atom_id res chain seq x y z
N MET A 1 8.31 -11.98 32.87
CA MET A 1 9.50 -12.39 32.11
C MET A 1 9.06 -12.83 30.72
N PRO A 2 9.71 -12.41 29.62
CA PRO A 2 9.35 -12.92 28.29
C PRO A 2 9.64 -14.43 28.23
N ARG A 3 8.67 -15.21 27.72
CA ARG A 3 8.80 -16.66 27.57
C ARG A 3 9.91 -16.96 26.55
N LYS A 4 10.80 -17.89 26.87
CA LYS A 4 11.83 -18.35 25.93
C LYS A 4 11.13 -18.95 24.70
N PRO A 5 11.44 -18.53 23.46
CA PRO A 5 10.79 -19.08 22.28
C PRO A 5 11.10 -20.57 22.17
N GLU A 6 10.09 -21.35 21.82
CA GLU A 6 10.25 -22.79 21.61
C GLU A 6 10.98 -23.03 20.28
N PRO A 7 12.02 -23.90 20.26
CA PRO A 7 12.74 -24.20 19.04
C PRO A 7 11.84 -24.97 18.07
N VAL A 8 11.87 -24.57 16.78
CA VAL A 8 11.19 -25.28 15.69
C VAL A 8 12.21 -25.89 14.74
N THR A 9 11.91 -27.09 14.24
CA THR A 9 12.68 -27.72 13.17
C THR A 9 12.42 -27.01 11.83
N GLN A 10 13.31 -27.20 10.85
CA GLN A 10 13.11 -26.67 9.50
C GLN A 10 11.81 -27.18 8.85
N ALA A 11 11.46 -28.44 9.09
CA ALA A 11 10.22 -29.02 8.59
C ALA A 11 8.98 -28.35 9.20
N GLN A 12 9.01 -28.06 10.50
CA GLN A 12 7.95 -27.30 11.16
C GLN A 12 7.86 -25.87 10.63
N ALA A 13 9.00 -25.17 10.51
CA ALA A 13 9.04 -23.81 9.97
C ALA A 13 8.48 -23.74 8.54
N ARG A 14 8.84 -24.69 7.66
CA ARG A 14 8.29 -24.79 6.30
C ARG A 14 6.77 -24.98 6.31
N ARG A 15 6.26 -25.88 7.14
CA ARG A 15 4.80 -26.11 7.26
C ARG A 15 4.08 -24.86 7.76
N LEU A 16 4.63 -24.17 8.76
CA LEU A 16 4.08 -22.92 9.27
C LEU A 16 4.04 -21.85 8.17
N LEU A 17 5.12 -21.71 7.39
CA LEU A 17 5.16 -20.75 6.27
C LEU A 17 4.12 -21.09 5.20
N LEU A 18 4.03 -22.35 4.78
CA LEU A 18 3.05 -22.78 3.77
C LEU A 18 1.61 -22.59 4.25
N ALA A 19 1.33 -22.90 5.51
CA ALA A 19 0.02 -22.68 6.11
C ALA A 19 -0.31 -21.17 6.19
N ALA A 20 0.62 -20.34 6.65
CA ALA A 20 0.44 -18.88 6.69
C ALA A 20 0.23 -18.27 5.29
N GLN A 21 0.78 -18.90 4.25
CA GLN A 21 0.63 -18.48 2.85
C GLN A 21 -0.60 -19.07 2.16
N ALA A 22 -1.50 -19.75 2.88
CA ALA A 22 -2.66 -20.45 2.32
C ALA A 22 -2.31 -21.48 1.22
N LEU A 23 -1.12 -22.09 1.33
CA LEU A 23 -0.62 -23.15 0.45
C LEU A 23 -0.71 -24.53 1.11
N LEU A 24 -1.20 -24.60 2.35
CA LEU A 24 -1.40 -25.84 3.10
C LEU A 24 -2.65 -25.70 3.97
N GLY A 25 -3.53 -26.72 3.93
CA GLY A 25 -4.80 -26.72 4.66
C GLY A 25 -5.99 -26.41 3.74
N PRO A 26 -7.20 -26.28 4.31
CA PRO A 26 -8.37 -25.89 3.53
C PRO A 26 -8.19 -24.48 2.97
N PRO A 27 -8.70 -24.19 1.76
CA PRO A 27 -8.66 -22.85 1.21
C PRO A 27 -9.48 -21.89 2.09
N PRO A 28 -9.11 -20.60 2.14
CA PRO A 28 -9.93 -19.59 2.79
C PRO A 28 -11.32 -19.51 2.16
N PRO A 29 -12.37 -19.17 2.93
CA PRO A 29 -13.76 -19.17 2.45
C PRO A 29 -14.05 -18.05 1.44
N ASP A 30 -13.30 -16.96 1.50
CA ASP A 30 -13.42 -15.81 0.61
C ASP A 30 -12.08 -15.06 0.48
N LEU A 31 -12.07 -14.05 -0.40
CA LEU A 31 -10.89 -13.25 -0.68
C LEU A 31 -10.43 -12.38 0.50
N ASP A 32 -11.34 -11.85 1.33
CA ASP A 32 -10.93 -11.05 2.50
C ASP A 32 -10.24 -11.94 3.55
N ALA A 33 -10.79 -13.13 3.79
CA ALA A 33 -10.18 -14.13 4.66
C ALA A 33 -8.79 -14.54 4.16
N LEU A 34 -8.63 -14.74 2.85
CA LEU A 34 -7.33 -15.01 2.24
C LEU A 34 -6.33 -13.87 2.47
N ILE A 35 -6.70 -12.63 2.13
CA ILE A 35 -5.78 -11.48 2.26
C ILE A 35 -5.42 -11.23 3.74
N ARG A 36 -6.37 -11.44 4.67
CA ARG A 36 -6.10 -11.37 6.11
C ARG A 36 -5.12 -12.45 6.58
N GLN A 37 -5.24 -13.67 6.07
CA GLN A 37 -4.31 -14.76 6.38
C GLN A 37 -2.90 -14.46 5.84
N LEU A 38 -2.80 -13.93 4.62
CA LEU A 38 -1.51 -13.49 4.04
C LEU A 38 -0.92 -12.28 4.77
N GLY A 39 -1.77 -11.46 5.39
CA GLY A 39 -1.41 -10.24 6.10
C GLY A 39 -1.46 -8.98 5.22
N TYR A 40 -1.09 -9.13 3.94
CA TYR A 40 -1.23 -8.15 2.86
C TYR A 40 -0.97 -8.84 1.52
N VAL A 41 -1.24 -8.16 0.42
CA VAL A 41 -0.76 -8.56 -0.91
C VAL A 41 -0.01 -7.39 -1.55
N GLN A 42 1.19 -7.65 -2.08
CA GLN A 42 1.97 -6.64 -2.79
C GLN A 42 1.32 -6.32 -4.14
N MET A 43 1.10 -5.03 -4.39
CA MET A 43 0.54 -4.55 -5.63
C MET A 43 1.64 -4.36 -6.68
N ASP A 44 1.30 -4.67 -7.92
CA ASP A 44 2.21 -4.55 -9.05
C ASP A 44 1.55 -3.73 -10.15
N SER A 45 2.37 -2.94 -10.85
CA SER A 45 1.97 -2.13 -11.99
C SER A 45 2.26 -2.81 -13.33
N ILE A 46 3.11 -3.84 -13.36
CA ILE A 46 3.45 -4.60 -14.57
C ILE A 46 2.35 -5.65 -14.84
N ASN A 47 1.87 -5.72 -16.08
CA ASN A 47 0.76 -6.58 -16.48
C ASN A 47 0.99 -7.32 -17.81
N VAL A 48 2.22 -7.75 -18.11
CA VAL A 48 2.54 -8.43 -19.38
C VAL A 48 1.73 -9.72 -19.57
N VAL A 49 1.56 -10.50 -18.49
CA VAL A 49 0.65 -11.65 -18.45
C VAL A 49 -0.55 -11.26 -17.59
N GLU A 50 -0.28 -10.92 -16.34
CA GLU A 50 -1.21 -10.37 -15.36
C GLU A 50 -0.36 -9.76 -14.22
N ARG A 51 -0.93 -8.85 -13.42
CA ARG A 51 -0.28 -8.28 -12.24
C ARG A 51 -0.05 -9.36 -11.18
N ALA A 52 1.10 -9.27 -10.51
CA ALA A 52 1.55 -10.29 -9.56
C ALA A 52 0.52 -10.62 -8.45
N HIS A 53 -0.20 -9.63 -7.93
CA HIS A 53 -1.23 -9.87 -6.91
C HIS A 53 -2.39 -10.72 -7.41
N HIS A 54 -2.86 -10.54 -8.65
CA HIS A 54 -3.93 -11.40 -9.17
C HIS A 54 -3.44 -12.84 -9.37
N LEU A 55 -2.18 -13.04 -9.77
CA LEU A 55 -1.58 -14.38 -9.85
C LEU A 55 -1.47 -15.04 -8.46
N ILE A 56 -1.04 -14.30 -7.44
CA ILE A 56 -0.92 -14.78 -6.06
C ILE A 56 -2.29 -15.21 -5.50
N LEU A 57 -3.31 -14.38 -5.72
CA LEU A 57 -4.66 -14.62 -5.20
C LEU A 57 -5.34 -15.77 -5.95
N GLY A 58 -5.25 -15.78 -7.28
CA GLY A 58 -5.82 -16.85 -8.12
C GLY A 58 -5.19 -18.21 -7.88
N SER A 59 -3.93 -18.28 -7.42
CA SER A 59 -3.29 -19.56 -7.07
C SER A 59 -3.72 -20.13 -5.71
N ARG A 60 -4.50 -19.38 -4.91
CA ARG A 60 -4.87 -19.71 -3.51
C ARG A 60 -6.37 -19.75 -3.27
N LEU A 61 -7.16 -19.10 -4.12
CA LEU A 61 -8.62 -19.06 -4.03
C LEU A 61 -9.22 -19.52 -5.36
N GLU A 62 -9.93 -20.64 -5.30
CA GLU A 62 -10.67 -21.17 -6.44
C GLU A 62 -11.80 -20.20 -6.84
N GLY A 63 -11.98 -20.00 -8.14
CA GLY A 63 -13.02 -19.10 -8.66
C GLY A 63 -12.70 -17.60 -8.54
N TYR A 64 -11.50 -17.23 -8.08
CA TYR A 64 -11.08 -15.84 -7.99
C TYR A 64 -11.12 -15.11 -9.35
N ALA A 65 -11.73 -13.92 -9.36
CA ALA A 65 -11.69 -12.98 -10.46
C ALA A 65 -11.07 -11.63 -10.01
N PRO A 66 -10.37 -10.89 -10.90
CA PRO A 66 -9.84 -9.57 -10.57
C PRO A 66 -10.87 -8.58 -10.00
N ALA A 67 -12.13 -8.68 -10.45
CA ALA A 67 -13.24 -7.86 -9.96
C ALA A 67 -13.51 -8.06 -8.46
N ASP A 68 -13.22 -9.24 -7.89
CA ASP A 68 -13.36 -9.50 -6.46
C ASP A 68 -12.38 -8.64 -5.66
N PHE A 69 -11.15 -8.49 -6.18
CA PHE A 69 -10.15 -7.61 -5.56
C PHE A 69 -10.58 -6.14 -5.64
N ASP A 70 -11.08 -5.69 -6.79
CA ASP A 70 -11.57 -4.31 -6.95
C ASP A 70 -12.78 -4.02 -6.06
N ALA A 71 -13.68 -5.00 -5.88
CA ALA A 71 -14.80 -4.88 -4.96
C ALA A 71 -14.32 -4.66 -3.51
N LEU A 72 -13.32 -5.42 -3.05
CA LEU A 72 -12.75 -5.22 -1.70
C LEU A 72 -11.92 -3.94 -1.57
N PHE A 73 -11.16 -3.58 -2.60
CA PHE A 73 -10.19 -2.48 -2.56
C PHE A 73 -10.84 -1.12 -2.78
N GLN A 74 -11.69 -0.99 -3.79
CA GLN A 74 -12.30 0.28 -4.19
C GLN A 74 -13.75 0.42 -3.71
N GLY A 75 -14.52 -0.68 -3.78
CA GLY A 75 -15.95 -0.71 -3.44
C GLY A 75 -16.19 -0.68 -1.94
N ASP A 76 -16.08 -1.84 -1.29
CA ASP A 76 -16.34 -2.04 0.13
C ASP A 76 -15.27 -1.39 1.02
N ARG A 77 -14.12 -1.03 0.43
CA ARG A 77 -12.95 -0.48 1.14
C ARG A 77 -12.58 -1.33 2.34
N ARG A 78 -12.51 -2.65 2.16
CA ARG A 78 -12.02 -3.63 3.15
C ARG A 78 -10.49 -3.70 3.17
N LEU A 79 -9.84 -3.10 2.16
CA LEU A 79 -8.40 -2.98 2.04
C LEU A 79 -7.99 -1.50 1.94
N PHE A 80 -6.80 -1.16 2.43
CA PHE A 80 -6.15 0.13 2.15
C PHE A 80 -4.80 -0.08 1.50
N GLU A 81 -4.37 0.89 0.70
CA GLU A 81 -3.04 0.92 0.12
C GLU A 81 -2.04 1.58 1.07
N HIS A 82 -0.91 0.94 1.31
CA HIS A 82 0.23 1.59 1.95
C HIS A 82 1.54 0.87 1.61
N TRP A 83 2.65 1.59 1.77
CA TRP A 83 4.00 1.02 1.70
C TRP A 83 4.28 0.06 2.85
N THR A 84 4.61 -1.19 2.52
CA THR A 84 5.27 -2.14 3.42
C THR A 84 6.78 -2.07 3.18
N HIS A 85 7.35 -3.10 2.55
CA HIS A 85 8.58 -3.02 1.76
C HIS A 85 8.31 -2.47 0.35
N ASP A 86 7.09 -2.71 -0.17
CA ASP A 86 6.58 -2.25 -1.46
C ASP A 86 5.10 -1.82 -1.33
N ALA A 87 4.53 -1.23 -2.38
CA ALA A 87 3.12 -0.86 -2.43
C ALA A 87 2.25 -2.11 -2.20
N SER A 88 1.33 -2.06 -1.24
CA SER A 88 0.59 -3.23 -0.79
C SER A 88 -0.86 -2.88 -0.47
N ALA A 89 -1.77 -3.81 -0.78
CA ALA A 89 -3.13 -3.80 -0.27
C ALA A 89 -3.18 -4.55 1.06
N ILE A 90 -3.63 -3.86 2.10
CA ILE A 90 -3.57 -4.30 3.50
C ILE A 90 -4.99 -4.35 4.07
N PRO A 91 -5.38 -5.38 4.84
CA PRO A 91 -6.68 -5.41 5.49
C PRO A 91 -6.95 -4.16 6.35
N MET A 92 -8.11 -3.54 6.17
CA MET A 92 -8.52 -2.35 6.94
C MET A 92 -8.56 -2.61 8.45
N ALA A 93 -8.82 -3.84 8.87
CA ALA A 93 -8.74 -4.26 10.26
C ALA A 93 -7.35 -4.01 10.89
N PHE A 94 -6.29 -3.92 10.07
CA PHE A 94 -4.92 -3.69 10.54
C PHE A 94 -4.55 -2.21 10.59
N TYR A 95 -5.37 -1.31 10.06
CA TYR A 95 -5.11 0.13 10.03
C TYR A 95 -4.77 0.71 11.43
N PRO A 96 -5.45 0.35 12.53
CA PRO A 96 -5.09 0.84 13.88
C PRO A 96 -3.68 0.42 14.33
N HIS A 97 -3.22 -0.76 13.93
CA HIS A 97 -1.86 -1.23 14.21
C HIS A 97 -0.83 -0.58 13.29
N TRP A 98 -1.25 -0.25 12.07
CA TRP A 98 -0.40 0.36 11.04
C TRP A 98 -0.09 1.83 11.32
N LYS A 99 -1.12 2.61 11.71
CA LYS A 99 -1.03 4.07 11.92
C LYS A 99 -0.03 4.51 12.99
N VAL A 100 0.38 3.61 13.90
CA VAL A 100 1.42 3.88 14.90
C VAL A 100 2.75 4.29 14.25
N ARG A 101 2.98 3.87 13.00
CA ARG A 101 4.18 4.21 12.23
C ARG A 101 4.13 5.60 11.61
N PHE A 102 2.94 6.18 11.44
CA PHE A 102 2.75 7.41 10.65
C PHE A 102 3.49 8.61 11.23
N PRO A 103 3.49 8.88 12.56
CA PRO A 103 4.26 9.99 13.12
C PRO A 103 5.77 9.89 12.82
N ARG A 104 6.32 8.66 12.91
CA ARG A 104 7.73 8.40 12.59
C ARG A 104 8.02 8.57 11.10
N SER A 105 7.13 8.08 10.23
CA SER A 105 7.23 8.28 8.78
C SER A 105 7.17 9.76 8.40
N ARG A 106 6.22 10.50 8.98
CA ARG A 106 6.06 11.94 8.80
C ARG A 106 7.33 12.70 9.17
N ALA A 107 7.88 12.44 10.36
CA ALA A 107 9.13 13.05 10.81
C ALA A 107 10.31 12.74 9.86
N ARG A 108 10.40 11.50 9.38
CA ARG A 108 11.45 11.09 8.42
C ARG A 108 11.31 11.80 7.07
N ILE A 109 10.08 11.98 6.56
CA ILE A 109 9.84 12.69 5.29
C ILE A 109 10.21 14.18 5.43
N LEU A 110 9.80 14.84 6.52
CA LEU A 110 10.16 16.25 6.77
C LEU A 110 11.68 16.49 6.84
N GLN A 111 12.44 15.51 7.34
CA GLN A 111 13.90 15.59 7.40
C GLN A 111 14.57 15.30 6.04
N ASN A 112 13.87 14.64 5.11
CA ASN A 112 14.41 14.23 3.82
C ASN A 112 14.63 15.44 2.90
N ALA A 113 15.88 15.71 2.53
CA ALA A 113 16.25 16.85 1.68
C ALA A 113 15.64 16.77 0.27
N TRP A 114 15.60 15.58 -0.32
CA TRP A 114 15.04 15.34 -1.66
C TRP A 114 13.54 15.63 -1.74
N TRP A 115 12.80 15.34 -0.67
CA TRP A 115 11.38 15.69 -0.54
C TRP A 115 11.21 17.19 -0.33
N ARG A 116 12.00 17.80 0.58
CA ARG A 116 11.96 19.24 0.86
C ARG A 116 12.20 20.10 -0.38
N GLU A 117 13.16 19.70 -1.21
CA GLU A 117 13.44 20.35 -2.49
C GLU A 117 12.22 20.35 -3.42
N ARG A 118 11.45 19.24 -3.45
CA ARG A 118 10.31 19.07 -4.35
C ARG A 118 9.04 19.75 -3.87
N VAL A 119 8.76 19.69 -2.56
CA VAL A 119 7.56 20.31 -2.00
C VAL A 119 7.64 21.84 -1.99
N GLY A 120 8.86 22.40 -1.97
CA GLY A 120 9.11 23.84 -2.00
C GLY A 120 9.02 24.50 -0.62
N GLU A 121 9.10 25.84 -0.58
CA GLU A 121 9.23 26.61 0.65
C GLU A 121 7.90 26.80 1.40
N LYS A 122 6.77 26.85 0.67
CA LYS A 122 5.42 27.08 1.19
C LYS A 122 4.70 25.76 1.49
N VAL A 123 5.32 24.91 2.30
CA VAL A 123 4.85 23.53 2.57
C VAL A 123 3.43 23.53 3.14
N ASP A 124 3.19 24.30 4.20
CA ASP A 124 1.89 24.29 4.89
C ASP A 124 0.75 24.79 3.98
N GLU A 125 0.95 25.90 3.26
CA GLU A 125 -0.02 26.42 2.28
C GLU A 125 -0.36 25.38 1.20
N LEU A 126 0.64 24.63 0.73
CA LEU A 126 0.47 23.59 -0.28
C LEU A 126 -0.30 22.38 0.25
N LEU A 127 0.02 21.93 1.47
CA LEU A 127 -0.68 20.83 2.12
C LEU A 127 -2.16 21.18 2.36
N ASP A 128 -2.43 22.38 2.83
CA ASP A 128 -3.79 22.87 3.04
C ASP A 128 -4.57 22.94 1.72
N LEU A 129 -3.97 23.50 0.65
CA LEU A 129 -4.57 23.51 -0.69
C LEU A 129 -4.94 22.10 -1.18
N VAL A 130 -4.03 21.13 -1.03
CA VAL A 130 -4.27 19.74 -1.45
C VAL A 130 -5.42 19.12 -0.64
N LEU A 131 -5.42 19.31 0.68
CA LEU A 131 -6.47 18.79 1.56
C LEU A 131 -7.83 19.44 1.30
N GLU A 132 -7.88 20.75 1.05
CA GLU A 132 -9.11 21.47 0.71
C GLU A 132 -9.73 20.94 -0.59
N ARG A 133 -8.92 20.76 -1.63
CA ARG A 133 -9.40 20.17 -2.90
C ARG A 133 -9.93 18.75 -2.71
N ILE A 134 -9.22 17.90 -1.98
CA ILE A 134 -9.69 16.53 -1.70
C ILE A 134 -11.03 16.54 -0.93
N ARG A 135 -11.22 17.47 0.00
CA ARG A 135 -12.48 17.62 0.73
C ARG A 135 -13.62 18.09 -0.17
N ALA A 136 -13.34 19.02 -1.10
CA ALA A 136 -14.35 19.62 -1.97
C ALA A 136 -14.73 18.74 -3.18
N GLU A 137 -13.74 18.08 -3.79
CA GLU A 137 -13.88 17.37 -5.06
C GLU A 137 -13.90 15.84 -4.88
N GLY A 138 -13.53 15.34 -3.70
CA GLY A 138 -13.39 13.92 -3.43
C GLY A 138 -11.99 13.38 -3.74
N PRO A 139 -11.84 12.08 -4.05
CA PRO A 139 -10.54 11.48 -4.33
C PRO A 139 -9.87 12.11 -5.55
N LEU A 140 -8.65 12.63 -5.36
CA LEU A 140 -7.85 13.23 -6.42
C LEU A 140 -6.54 12.47 -6.63
N ARG A 141 -6.07 12.43 -7.86
CA ARG A 141 -4.78 11.89 -8.28
C ARG A 141 -3.78 13.01 -8.42
N SER A 142 -2.50 12.65 -8.45
CA SER A 142 -1.42 13.59 -8.78
C SER A 142 -1.70 14.33 -10.10
N ALA A 143 -2.30 13.68 -11.10
CA ALA A 143 -2.61 14.29 -12.40
C ALA A 143 -3.61 15.46 -12.31
N ASP A 144 -4.50 15.48 -11.31
CA ASP A 144 -5.58 16.47 -11.19
C ASP A 144 -5.12 17.84 -10.67
N PHE A 145 -3.81 17.97 -10.41
CA PHE A 145 -3.17 19.22 -9.99
C PHE A 145 -2.33 19.78 -11.14
N GLU A 146 -2.71 20.90 -11.74
CA GLU A 146 -1.88 21.50 -12.79
C GLU A 146 -0.55 22.04 -12.25
N HIS A 147 0.53 21.83 -13.01
CA HIS A 147 1.84 22.41 -12.73
C HIS A 147 2.62 22.52 -14.03
N LYS A 148 3.20 23.70 -14.31
CA LYS A 148 4.09 23.86 -15.46
C LYS A 148 5.32 22.98 -15.22
N ARG A 149 5.53 21.97 -16.07
CA ARG A 149 6.75 21.17 -16.04
C ARG A 149 7.90 21.99 -16.56
N ASP A 150 8.97 22.10 -15.78
CA ASP A 150 10.26 22.52 -16.32
C ASP A 150 10.78 21.43 -17.27
N SER A 151 11.22 21.83 -18.45
CA SER A 151 11.48 21.00 -19.63
C SER A 151 12.74 20.11 -19.53
N GLY A 152 13.03 19.52 -18.37
CA GLY A 152 14.25 18.73 -18.14
C GLY A 152 14.15 17.61 -17.09
N ALA A 153 13.06 17.48 -16.33
CA ALA A 153 12.95 16.44 -15.31
C ALA A 153 12.38 15.13 -15.90
N GLY A 154 13.14 14.04 -15.80
CA GLY A 154 12.71 12.71 -16.27
C GLY A 154 11.37 12.29 -15.67
N ALA A 155 10.50 11.70 -16.50
CA ALA A 155 9.08 11.47 -16.22
C ALA A 155 8.76 10.74 -14.90
N TRP A 156 9.70 9.93 -14.39
CA TRP A 156 9.51 9.12 -13.18
C TRP A 156 9.89 9.84 -11.86
N TRP A 157 10.92 10.70 -11.88
CA TRP A 157 11.49 11.32 -10.66
C TRP A 157 11.29 12.84 -10.58
N GLY A 158 10.74 13.45 -11.63
CA GLY A 158 10.34 14.87 -11.68
C GLY A 158 9.01 15.14 -11.00
N TRP A 159 8.93 14.89 -9.68
CA TRP A 159 7.71 15.17 -8.92
C TRP A 159 7.46 16.67 -8.85
N LYS A 160 6.26 17.08 -9.24
CA LYS A 160 5.73 18.41 -8.93
C LYS A 160 5.45 18.56 -7.43
N PRO A 161 5.39 19.78 -6.89
CA PRO A 161 5.13 20.01 -5.46
C PRO A 161 3.88 19.30 -4.95
N GLN A 162 2.79 19.32 -5.71
CA GLN A 162 1.53 18.67 -5.32
C GLN A 162 1.67 17.14 -5.22
N LYS A 163 2.54 16.51 -6.03
CA LYS A 163 2.85 15.07 -5.87
C LYS A 163 3.61 14.83 -4.58
N ALA A 164 4.60 15.65 -4.27
CA ALA A 164 5.34 15.53 -3.00
C ALA A 164 4.42 15.72 -1.78
N ALA A 165 3.47 16.65 -1.86
CA ALA A 165 2.43 16.86 -0.85
C ALA A 165 1.52 15.62 -0.69
N LEU A 166 1.01 15.05 -1.79
CA LEU A 166 0.19 13.83 -1.75
C LEU A 166 0.91 12.61 -1.16
N GLU A 167 2.23 12.51 -1.35
CA GLU A 167 3.04 11.40 -0.81
C GLU A 167 3.37 11.59 0.69
N PHE A 168 3.13 12.79 1.22
CA PHE A 168 3.33 13.13 2.63
C PHE A 168 2.06 13.01 3.48
N LEU A 169 0.90 13.38 2.91
CA LEU A 169 -0.42 13.36 3.54
C LEU A 169 -0.92 11.93 3.76
#